data_AF-A0A1W9TV11-F1
#
_entry.id   AF-A0A1W9TV11-F1
#
_cell.length_a   1.000
_cell.length_b   1.000
_cell.length_c   1.000
_cell.angle_alpha   90.00
_cell.angle_beta   90.00
_cell.angle_gamma   90.00
#
_symmetry.space_group_name_H-M   'P 1'
#
loop_
_entity.id
_entity.type
_entity.pdbx_description
1 polymer ?
#
loop_
_entity_poly.entity_id
_entity_poly.type
_entity_poly.pdbx_seq_one_letter_code
_entity_poly.pdbx_strand_id
1 'polypeptide(L)' 'MFIRESTKFKKNKKYIQHQLVESIRTPNGPRQKLILNLGILDIPKDKWKELANTIESELHKEILLFSG' A
#
# COMPACT_ATOMS: atom_id res chain seq x y z
N MET A 1 5.99 0.15 5.59
CA MET A 1 4.62 0.07 4.99
C MET A 1 4.08 -1.37 5.05
N PHE A 2 2.83 -1.65 4.66
CA PHE A 2 2.33 -3.04 4.48
C PHE A 2 1.24 -3.17 3.41
N ILE A 3 1.07 -4.37 2.86
CA ILE A 3 0.00 -4.68 1.89
C ILE A 3 -1.22 -5.23 2.61
N ARG A 4 -2.40 -4.70 2.26
CA ARG A 4 -3.69 -5.21 2.71
C ARG A 4 -4.60 -5.53 1.53
N GLU A 5 -5.53 -6.45 1.75
CA GLU A 5 -6.68 -6.61 0.87
C GLU A 5 -7.71 -5.51 1.13
N SER A 6 -8.37 -5.06 0.08
CA SER A 6 -9.50 -4.15 0.12
C SER A 6 -10.58 -4.70 -0.79
N THR A 7 -11.77 -4.88 -0.23
CA THR A 7 -12.96 -5.22 -1.02
C THR A 7 -13.54 -3.96 -1.63
N LYS A 8 -13.84 -4.00 -2.92
CA LYS A 8 -14.56 -2.96 -3.66
C LYS A 8 -15.83 -3.52 -4.29
N PHE A 9 -16.84 -2.67 -4.40
CA PHE A 9 -18.09 -2.98 -5.10
C PHE A 9 -18.21 -2.08 -6.34
N LYS A 10 -18.46 -2.69 -7.50
CA LYS A 10 -18.75 -1.97 -8.74
C LYS A 10 -19.88 -2.68 -9.47
N LYS A 11 -20.98 -1.96 -9.74
CA LYS A 11 -22.18 -2.52 -10.42
C LYS A 11 -22.63 -3.87 -9.81
N ASN A 12 -22.82 -3.91 -8.49
CA ASN A 12 -23.15 -5.10 -7.70
C ASN A 12 -22.15 -6.27 -7.76
N LYS A 13 -20.97 -6.08 -8.34
CA LYS A 13 -19.90 -7.08 -8.34
C LYS A 13 -18.84 -6.72 -7.30
N LYS A 14 -18.47 -7.74 -6.51
CA LYS A 14 -17.41 -7.66 -5.49
C LYS A 14 -16.06 -7.95 -6.15
N TYR A 15 -15.09 -7.10 -5.90
CA TYR A 15 -13.72 -7.27 -6.38
C TYR A 15 -12.75 -7.14 -5.20
N ILE A 16 -11.72 -7.98 -5.21
CA ILE A 16 -10.59 -7.85 -4.30
C ILE A 16 -9.53 -7.04 -5.02
N GLN A 17 -8.94 -6.09 -4.30
CA GLN A 17 -7.72 -5.41 -4.71
C GLN A 17 -6.76 -5.38 -3.52
N HIS A 18 -5.48 -5.24 -3.80
CA HIS A 18 -4.41 -5.11 -2.84
C HIS A 18 -3.94 -3.66 -2.82
N GLN A 19 -3.61 -3.17 -1.64
CA GLN A 19 -3.21 -1.79 -1.42
C GLN A 19 -1.95 -1.77 -0.56
N LEU A 20 -0.96 -0.99 -0.97
CA LEU A 20 0.14 -0.59 -0.10
C LEU A 20 -0.34 0.56 0.78
N VAL A 21 -0.25 0.38 2.10
CA VAL A 21 -0.63 1.39 3.08
C VAL A 21 0.48 1.67 4.07
N GLU A 22 0.51 2.90 4.57
CA GLU A 22 1.41 3.36 5.63
C GLU A 22 0.62 3.64 6.90
N SER A 23 1.14 3.23 8.06
CA SER A 23 0.54 3.57 9.35
C SER A 23 1.09 4.91 9.83
N ILE A 24 0.26 5.95 9.79
CA ILE A 24 0.60 7.29 10.25
C ILE A 24 0.00 7.55 11.64
N ARG A 25 0.75 8.20 12.53
CA ARG A 25 0.24 8.59 13.85
C ARG A 25 -0.52 9.90 13.72
N THR A 26 -1.76 9.93 14.22
CA THR A 26 -2.58 11.15 14.29
C THR A 26 -2.95 11.45 15.74
N PRO A 27 -3.41 12.68 16.06
CA PRO A 27 -3.90 13.00 17.40
C PRO A 27 -5.00 12.04 17.89
N ASN A 28 -5.82 11.52 16.97
CA ASN A 28 -6.90 10.58 17.25
C ASN A 28 -6.46 9.10 17.13
N GLY A 29 -5.17 8.82 17.24
CA GLY A 29 -4.56 7.49 17.17
C GLY A 29 -3.97 7.14 15.79
N PRO A 30 -3.43 5.92 15.62
CA PRO A 30 -2.91 5.46 14.33
C PRO A 30 -4.00 5.47 13.25
N ARG A 31 -3.62 5.85 12.03
CA ARG A 31 -4.46 5.81 10.82
C ARG A 31 -3.66 5.18 9.68
N GLN A 32 -4.37 4.63 8.70
CA GLN A 32 -3.75 4.04 7.51
C GLN A 32 -3.89 5.01 6.33
N LYS A 33 -2.76 5.46 5.80
CA LYS A 33 -2.67 6.26 4.57
C LYS A 33 -2.49 5.32 3.39
N LEU A 34 -3.31 5.49 2.34
CA LEU A 34 -3.13 4.76 1.08
C LEU A 34 -1.92 5.34 0.34
N ILE A 35 -0.94 4.50 0.02
CA ILE A 35 0.27 4.87 -0.74
C ILE A 35 0.08 4.51 -2.21
N LEU A 36 -0.31 3.26 -2.48
CA LEU A 36 -0.46 2.76 -3.85
C LEU A 36 -1.59 1.74 -3.94
N ASN A 37 -2.34 1.77 -5.05
CA ASN A 37 -3.24 0.68 -5.43
C ASN A 37 -2.47 -0.32 -6.29
N LEU A 38 -2.38 -1.57 -5.84
CA LEU A 38 -1.60 -2.62 -6.50
C LEU A 38 -2.47 -3.50 -7.41
N GLY A 39 -3.77 -3.23 -7.50
CA GLY A 39 -4.69 -4.09 -8.24
C GLY A 39 -4.77 -5.48 -7.61
N ILE A 40 -4.74 -6.54 -8.42
CA ILE A 40 -4.71 -7.92 -7.91
C ILE A 40 -3.26 -8.39 -7.94
N LEU A 41 -2.76 -8.84 -6.80
CA LEU A 41 -1.45 -9.47 -6.68
C LEU A 41 -1.63 -10.97 -6.86
N ASP A 42 -0.87 -11.53 -7.80
CA ASP A 42 -0.81 -12.98 -8.04
C ASP A 42 0.44 -13.59 -7.40
N ILE A 43 0.69 -13.21 -6.13
CA ILE A 43 1.81 -13.72 -5.33
C ILE A 43 1.34 -14.21 -3.96
N PRO A 44 2.00 -15.23 -3.39
CA PRO A 44 1.68 -15.73 -2.05
C PRO A 44 1.71 -14.65 -0.97
N LYS A 45 0.83 -14.76 0.03
CA LYS A 45 0.65 -13.75 1.10
C LYS A 45 1.87 -13.57 2.00
N ASP A 46 2.65 -14.63 2.20
CA ASP A 46 3.93 -14.60 2.91
C ASP A 46 4.97 -13.71 2.20
N LYS A 47 4.86 -13.54 0.87
CA LYS A 47 5.71 -12.64 0.08
C LYS A 47 5.29 -11.17 0.13
N TRP A 48 4.13 -10.84 0.68
CA TRP A 48 3.63 -9.46 0.68
C TRP A 48 4.47 -8.51 1.52
N LYS A 49 5.05 -9.01 2.63
CA LYS A 49 5.95 -8.19 3.45
C LYS A 49 7.24 -7.85 2.71
N GLU A 50 7.79 -8.83 1.99
CA GLU A 50 8.98 -8.66 1.16
C GLU A 50 8.71 -7.62 0.07
N LEU A 51 7.61 -7.77 -0.68
CA LEU A 51 7.18 -6.81 -1.70
C LEU A 51 6.96 -5.40 -1.13
N ALA A 52 6.28 -5.28 0.01
CA ALA A 52 6.04 -3.99 0.67
C ALA A 52 7.35 -3.28 1.03
N ASN A 53 8.32 -4.02 1.59
CA ASN A 53 9.63 -3.50 1.94
C ASN A 53 10.43 -3.08 0.70
N THR A 54 10.36 -3.87 -0.39
CA THR A 54 11.00 -3.51 -1.66
C THR A 54 10.43 -2.21 -2.20
N ILE A 55 9.11 -2.06 -2.29
CA ILE A 55 8.48 -0.83 -2.79
C ILE A 55 8.83 0.37 -1.89
N GLU A 56 8.77 0.20 -0.56
CA GLU A 56 9.17 1.25 0.39
C GLU A 56 10.63 1.67 0.20
N SER A 57 11.53 0.71 -0.02
CA SER A 57 12.93 1.01 -0.31
C SER A 57 13.08 1.80 -1.62
N GLU A 58 12.38 1.43 -2.69
CA GLU A 58 12.44 2.17 -3.96
C GLU A 58 11.87 3.58 -3.83
N LEU A 59 10.75 3.76 -3.12
CA LEU A 59 10.14 5.07 -2.89
C LEU A 59 11.04 6.02 -2.08
N HIS A 60 11.85 5.49 -1.15
CA HIS A 60 12.74 6.29 -0.32
C HIS A 60 14.13 6.51 -0.94
N LYS A 61 14.49 5.79 -2.01
CA LYS A 61 15.75 6.02 -2.74
C LYS A 61 15.74 7.35 -3.50
N GLU A 62 14.59 7.87 -3.91
CA GLU A 62 14.46 9.20 -4.50
C GLU A 62 14.28 10.28 -3.43
N ILE A 63 15.40 10.78 -2.90
CA ILE A 63 15.46 12.06 -2.19
C ILE A 63 15.33 13.18 -3.24
N LEU A 64 14.18 13.84 -3.25
CA LEU A 64 13.90 15.18 -3.81
C LEU A 64 14.63 15.55 -5.13
N LEU A 65 14.02 15.25 -6.27
CA LEU A 65 14.38 15.88 -7.56
C LEU A 65 14.10 17.39 -7.57
N PHE A 66 13.26 17.88 -6.66
CA PHE A 66 12.98 19.30 -6.48
C PHE A 66 13.10 19.66 -5.00
N SER A 67 14.34 19.91 -4.58
CA SER A 67 14.63 20.75 -3.42
C SER A 67 15.40 21.96 -3.92
N GLY A 68 14.67 23.06 -4.14
CA GLY A 68 15.15 24.33 -4.69
C GLY A 68 13.98 25.18 -5.16
#